data_AF-A0A920S391-F1
#
_entry.id   AF-A0A920S391-F1
#
_cell.length_a   1.000
_cell.length_b   1.000
_cell.length_c   1.000
_cell.angle_alpha   90.00
_cell.angle_beta   90.00
_cell.angle_gamma   90.00
#
_symmetry.space_group_name_H-M   'P 1'
#
loop_
_entity.id
_entity.type
_entity.pdbx_description
1 polymer ?
#
loop_
_entity_poly.entity_id
_entity_poly.type
_entity_poly.pdbx_seq_one_letter_code
_entity_poly.pdbx_strand_id
1 'polypeptide(L)'
;MASVGEGCGDRALYEFDRRRAEEGESFRSAYRSALASVLVSRSFFNLEEGSPGEKRARLNDFELASRLSYFLWSSMPDEPLFAAARNGELHKPDTLAQQVDRMIADPKIDRFLESFPRQWLQLHRVGMFQPDPKLYPEYDPWLEESMVEETTAYFAELFRKNLLLREAVDSNWTILNSRLAIHYGIPGPHPRGLTRVKLGAETNRGGILTQASILSLTSDGTRHRPVHRGAWVSEAILAHTPPPPPPKRGSAGADRG
;
A
#
# COMPACT_ATOMS: atom_id res chain seq x y z
N MET A 1 19.78 34.66 -6.87
CA MET A 1 20.45 33.40 -6.49
C MET A 1 20.47 33.30 -4.99
N ALA A 2 19.44 32.69 -4.40
CA ALA A 2 19.38 32.37 -2.98
C ALA A 2 18.99 30.89 -2.88
N SER A 3 19.84 30.14 -2.18
CA SER A 3 19.79 28.70 -1.96
C SER A 3 18.43 28.27 -1.39
N VAL A 4 17.68 27.50 -2.18
CA VAL A 4 16.50 26.75 -1.73
C VAL A 4 17.02 25.33 -1.49
N GLY A 5 17.44 25.03 -0.27
CA GLY A 5 18.02 23.72 0.02
C GLY A 5 18.15 23.39 1.50
N GLU A 6 18.44 24.38 2.33
CA GLU A 6 18.54 24.15 3.78
C GLU A 6 17.93 25.36 4.50
N GLY A 7 16.88 25.14 5.29
CA GLY A 7 16.51 26.09 6.33
C GLY A 7 15.24 26.93 6.17
N CYS A 8 14.32 26.69 5.22
CA CYS A 8 13.08 27.48 5.20
C CYS A 8 12.17 27.17 6.42
N GLY A 9 12.08 25.90 6.83
CA GLY A 9 11.33 25.49 8.03
C GLY A 9 12.02 25.88 9.34
N ASP A 10 13.32 25.63 9.46
CA ASP A 10 14.08 25.93 10.68
C ASP A 10 14.27 27.44 10.91
N ARG A 11 14.46 28.26 9.86
CA ARG A 11 14.46 29.73 10.03
C ARG A 11 13.08 30.24 10.40
N ALA A 12 12.01 29.72 9.81
CA ALA A 12 10.66 30.17 10.12
C ALA A 12 10.29 29.84 11.57
N LEU A 13 10.68 28.68 12.09
CA LEU A 13 10.48 28.30 13.49
C LEU A 13 11.35 29.11 14.44
N TYR A 14 12.62 29.29 14.12
CA TYR A 14 13.53 30.13 14.90
C TYR A 14 13.06 31.59 14.94
N GLU A 15 12.60 32.15 13.83
CA GLU A 15 12.04 33.50 13.76
C GLU A 15 10.68 33.61 14.47
N PHE A 16 9.84 32.57 14.42
CA PHE A 16 8.55 32.51 15.12
C PHE A 16 8.73 32.47 16.65
N ASP A 17 9.64 31.62 17.15
CA ASP A 17 9.99 31.57 18.58
C ASP A 17 10.62 32.89 19.04
N ARG A 18 11.47 33.51 18.21
CA ARG A 18 12.09 34.80 18.55
C ARG A 18 11.06 35.94 18.64
N ARG A 19 10.09 35.99 17.72
CA ARG A 19 8.99 36.98 17.75
C ARG A 19 8.12 36.82 19.01
N ARG A 20 7.84 35.59 19.41
CA ARG A 20 7.02 35.29 20.61
C ARG A 20 7.77 35.57 21.92
N ALA A 21 9.08 35.33 21.94
CA ALA A 21 9.94 35.70 23.07
C ALA A 21 10.02 37.23 23.24
N GLU A 22 10.07 38.00 22.14
CA GLU A 22 10.01 39.47 22.14
C GLU A 22 8.64 40.00 22.66
N GLU A 23 7.57 39.21 22.57
CA GLU A 23 6.22 39.51 23.08
C GLU A 23 6.03 39.15 24.58
N GLY A 24 7.07 38.66 25.27
CA GLY A 24 7.05 38.37 26.71
C GLY A 24 6.36 37.05 27.09
N GLU A 25 6.09 36.15 26.13
CA GLU A 25 5.58 34.82 26.42
C GLU A 25 6.62 33.96 27.14
N SER A 26 6.16 33.14 28.10
CA SER A 26 7.04 32.13 28.72
C SER A 26 7.55 31.14 27.66
N PHE A 27 8.81 30.70 27.79
CA PHE A 27 9.46 29.74 26.89
C PHE A 27 8.58 28.50 26.60
N ARG A 28 7.91 27.96 27.62
CA ARG A 28 7.02 26.80 27.49
C ARG A 28 5.81 27.09 26.59
N SER A 29 5.26 28.30 26.64
CA SER A 29 4.16 28.72 25.78
C SER A 29 4.61 28.87 24.33
N ALA A 30 5.74 29.57 24.11
CA ALA A 30 6.32 29.76 22.78
C ALA A 30 6.62 28.41 22.11
N TYR A 31 7.34 27.52 22.80
CA TYR A 31 7.65 26.17 22.31
C TYR A 31 6.41 25.35 21.97
N ARG A 32 5.38 25.38 22.85
CA ARG A 32 4.11 24.68 22.58
C ARG A 32 3.42 25.23 21.33
N SER A 33 3.42 26.55 21.15
CA SER A 33 2.84 27.20 19.98
C SER A 33 3.63 26.87 18.71
N ALA A 34 4.97 26.93 18.74
CA ALA A 34 5.81 26.56 17.61
C ALA A 34 5.58 25.10 17.20
N LEU A 35 5.61 24.16 18.17
CA LEU A 35 5.34 22.75 17.89
C LEU A 35 3.94 22.53 17.32
N ALA A 36 2.92 23.18 17.89
CA ALA A 36 1.56 23.11 17.37
C ALA A 36 1.50 23.64 15.92
N SER A 37 2.17 24.76 15.62
CA SER A 37 2.27 25.32 14.27
C SER A 37 2.94 24.38 13.28
N VAL A 38 3.99 23.66 13.67
CA VAL A 38 4.60 22.63 12.82
C VAL A 38 3.61 21.49 12.56
N LEU A 39 3.00 20.95 13.62
CA LEU A 39 2.11 19.79 13.52
C LEU A 39 0.83 20.07 12.73
N VAL A 40 0.39 21.33 12.63
CA VAL A 40 -0.77 21.72 11.80
C VAL A 40 -0.37 22.27 10.42
N SER A 41 0.94 22.36 10.12
CA SER A 41 1.42 22.86 8.83
C SER A 41 1.09 21.88 7.71
N ARG A 42 0.78 22.41 6.53
CA ARG A 42 0.58 21.61 5.32
C ARG A 42 1.81 20.76 4.98
N SER A 43 3.01 21.32 5.18
CA SER A 43 4.28 20.65 4.92
C SER A 43 4.54 19.47 5.86
N PHE A 44 3.83 19.38 6.99
CA PHE A 44 3.94 18.25 7.90
C PHE A 44 3.14 17.03 7.41
N PHE A 45 1.95 17.27 6.84
CA PHE A 45 1.06 16.20 6.35
C PHE A 45 1.34 15.78 4.91
N ASN A 46 1.97 16.65 4.12
CA ASN A 46 2.12 16.43 2.68
C ASN A 46 3.60 16.50 2.29
N LEU A 47 3.97 15.65 1.34
CA LEU A 47 5.20 15.82 0.59
C LEU A 47 5.04 17.04 -0.32
N GLU A 48 5.76 18.11 0.00
CA GLU A 48 5.78 19.32 -0.82
C GLU A 48 6.78 19.14 -1.96
N GLU A 49 6.25 19.07 -3.18
CA GLU A 49 7.00 19.00 -4.42
C GLU A 49 6.74 20.29 -5.24
N GLY A 50 7.79 20.86 -5.83
CA GLY A 50 7.68 22.08 -6.62
C GLY A 50 7.82 23.36 -5.79
N SER A 51 7.80 24.51 -6.48
CA SER A 51 7.90 25.83 -5.84
C SER A 51 6.60 26.61 -6.09
N PRO A 52 6.06 27.31 -5.09
CA PRO A 52 4.90 28.18 -5.30
C PRO A 52 5.17 29.19 -6.41
N GLY A 53 4.33 29.19 -7.46
CA GLY A 53 4.42 30.13 -8.59
C GLY A 53 5.37 29.71 -9.71
N GLU A 54 6.08 28.59 -9.60
CA GLU A 54 7.00 28.10 -10.64
C GLU A 54 6.62 26.68 -11.07
N LYS A 55 6.25 26.51 -12.34
CA LYS A 55 6.01 25.19 -12.92
C LYS A 55 7.35 24.52 -13.24
N ARG A 56 7.89 23.78 -12.28
CA ARG A 56 9.04 22.90 -12.51
C ARG A 56 8.56 21.59 -13.15
N ALA A 57 9.17 21.22 -14.28
CA ALA A 57 8.88 19.95 -14.96
C ALA A 57 9.58 18.75 -14.30
N ARG A 58 10.57 18.99 -13.43
CA ARG A 58 11.34 17.97 -12.73
C ARG A 58 11.43 18.29 -11.24
N LEU A 59 11.44 17.23 -10.44
CA LEU A 59 11.73 17.30 -9.02
C LEU A 59 13.20 17.67 -8.80
N ASN A 60 13.49 18.36 -7.71
CA ASN A 60 14.88 18.49 -7.24
C ASN A 60 15.33 17.20 -6.55
N ASP A 61 16.62 17.08 -6.24
CA ASP A 61 17.15 15.84 -5.67
C ASP A 61 16.59 15.50 -4.27
N PHE A 62 16.24 16.50 -3.45
CA PHE A 62 15.62 16.27 -2.13
C PHE A 62 14.16 15.80 -2.24
N GLU A 63 13.41 16.39 -3.17
CA GLU A 63 12.06 15.96 -3.52
C GLU A 63 12.08 14.53 -4.05
N LEU A 64 13.03 14.21 -4.94
CA LEU A 64 13.21 12.85 -5.48
C LEU A 64 13.60 11.85 -4.38
N ALA A 65 14.54 12.20 -3.50
CA ALA A 65 14.93 11.38 -2.35
C ALA A 65 13.73 11.08 -1.44
N SER A 66 12.96 12.11 -1.10
CA SER A 66 11.76 11.97 -0.26
C SER A 66 10.73 11.08 -0.94
N ARG A 67 10.48 11.29 -2.23
CA ARG A 67 9.51 10.47 -2.98
C ARG A 67 9.91 8.99 -2.99
N LEU A 68 11.19 8.69 -3.22
CA LEU A 68 11.72 7.32 -3.18
C LEU A 68 11.56 6.70 -1.79
N SER A 69 11.94 7.42 -0.73
CA SER A 69 11.91 6.90 0.64
C SER A 69 10.49 6.63 1.12
N TYR A 70 9.55 7.53 0.85
CA TYR A 70 8.16 7.33 1.26
C TYR A 70 7.45 6.30 0.39
N PHE A 71 7.82 6.17 -0.88
CA PHE A 71 7.28 5.13 -1.77
C PHE A 71 7.74 3.73 -1.37
N LEU A 72 9.05 3.51 -1.19
CA LEU A 72 9.61 2.18 -0.91
C LEU A 72 9.65 1.81 0.57
N TRP A 73 9.86 2.77 1.46
CA TRP A 73 10.06 2.51 2.89
C TRP A 73 8.99 3.12 3.80
N SER A 74 8.07 3.92 3.24
CA SER A 74 7.07 4.68 4.02
C SER A 74 7.69 5.43 5.20
N SER A 75 8.89 5.98 4.97
CA SER A 75 9.73 6.59 6.00
C SER A 75 10.63 7.66 5.38
N MET A 76 11.27 8.47 6.23
CA MET A 76 12.20 9.50 5.79
C MET A 76 13.43 8.90 5.08
N PRO A 77 14.07 9.66 4.17
CA PRO A 77 15.34 9.26 3.57
C PRO A 77 16.38 8.96 4.64
N ASP A 78 17.25 7.99 4.37
CA ASP A 78 18.42 7.75 5.20
C ASP A 78 19.60 8.60 4.75
N GLU A 79 20.67 8.60 5.54
CA GLU A 79 21.82 9.46 5.31
C GLU A 79 22.49 9.28 3.94
N PRO A 80 22.70 8.04 3.42
CA PRO A 80 23.21 7.86 2.06
C PRO A 80 22.34 8.50 0.98
N LEU A 81 21.00 8.41 1.11
CA LEU A 81 20.08 9.00 0.15
C LEU A 81 20.07 10.53 0.25
N PHE A 82 20.16 11.08 1.48
CA PHE A 82 20.35 12.51 1.68
C PHE A 82 21.69 13.02 1.14
N ALA A 83 22.77 12.27 1.30
CA ALA A 83 24.09 12.65 0.79
C ALA A 83 24.08 12.72 -0.74
N ALA A 84 23.50 11.73 -1.42
CA ALA A 84 23.33 11.75 -2.87
C ALA A 84 22.47 12.93 -3.33
N ALA A 85 21.44 13.30 -2.56
CA ALA A 85 20.62 14.47 -2.84
C ALA A 85 21.39 15.79 -2.70
N ARG A 86 22.13 15.96 -1.58
CA ARG A 86 22.97 17.14 -1.33
C ARG A 86 24.03 17.35 -2.42
N ASN A 87 24.58 16.26 -2.94
CA ASN A 87 25.59 16.30 -3.99
C ASN A 87 25.00 16.50 -5.41
N GLY A 88 23.67 16.54 -5.56
CA GLY A 88 23.00 16.68 -6.85
C GLY A 88 23.18 15.47 -7.77
N GLU A 89 23.32 14.28 -7.20
CA GLU A 89 23.67 13.07 -7.94
C GLU A 89 22.50 12.16 -8.25
N LEU A 90 21.32 12.36 -7.64
CA LEU A 90 20.17 11.46 -7.81
C LEU A 90 19.54 11.53 -9.20
N HIS A 91 19.86 12.57 -9.98
CA HIS A 91 19.50 12.63 -11.39
C HIS A 91 20.42 11.82 -12.31
N LYS A 92 21.58 11.34 -11.81
CA LYS A 92 22.47 10.45 -12.57
C LYS A 92 21.84 9.04 -12.59
N PRO A 93 21.57 8.45 -13.77
CA PRO A 93 20.87 7.16 -13.86
C PRO A 93 21.53 6.03 -13.05
N ASP A 94 22.86 5.95 -13.07
CA ASP A 94 23.60 4.92 -12.36
C ASP A 94 23.51 5.09 -10.83
N THR A 95 23.62 6.33 -10.34
CA THR A 95 23.47 6.64 -8.91
C THR A 95 22.04 6.36 -8.44
N LEU A 96 21.04 6.72 -9.24
CA LEU A 96 19.64 6.45 -8.94
C LEU A 96 19.37 4.94 -8.84
N ALA A 97 19.82 4.17 -9.83
CA ALA A 97 19.67 2.73 -9.85
C ALA A 97 20.31 2.07 -8.62
N GLN A 98 21.55 2.46 -8.29
CA GLN A 98 22.25 1.96 -7.11
C GLN A 98 21.51 2.26 -5.80
N GLN A 99 20.92 3.45 -5.66
CA GLN A 99 20.12 3.78 -4.47
C GLN A 99 18.84 2.96 -4.41
N VAL A 100 18.15 2.75 -5.54
CA VAL A 100 16.94 1.92 -5.59
C VAL A 100 17.26 0.46 -5.22
N ASP A 101 18.30 -0.13 -5.79
CA ASP A 101 18.72 -1.51 -5.50
C ASP A 101 19.06 -1.68 -4.01
N ARG A 102 19.80 -0.72 -3.45
CA ARG A 102 20.11 -0.69 -2.02
C ARG A 102 18.86 -0.60 -1.16
N MET A 103 17.89 0.25 -1.54
CA MET A 103 16.65 0.43 -0.80
C MET A 103 15.75 -0.81 -0.87
N ILE A 104 15.74 -1.52 -2.00
CA ILE A 104 15.05 -2.79 -2.16
C ILE A 104 15.68 -3.90 -1.31
N ALA A 105 17.00 -3.88 -1.13
CA ALA A 105 17.72 -4.85 -0.30
C ALA A 105 17.58 -4.59 1.22
N ASP A 106 17.14 -3.40 1.62
CA ASP A 106 16.99 -3.02 3.03
C ASP A 106 15.70 -3.60 3.65
N PRO A 107 15.72 -4.09 4.90
CA PRO A 107 14.54 -4.62 5.58
C PRO A 107 13.34 -3.66 5.65
N LYS A 108 13.54 -2.34 5.54
CA LYS A 108 12.44 -1.37 5.49
C LYS A 108 11.51 -1.57 4.30
N ILE A 109 11.95 -2.27 3.24
CA ILE A 109 11.12 -2.59 2.07
C ILE A 109 9.87 -3.40 2.44
N ASP A 110 9.90 -4.10 3.58
CA ASP A 110 8.78 -4.92 4.07
C ASP A 110 7.49 -4.11 4.23
N ARG A 111 7.61 -2.81 4.54
CA ARG A 111 6.47 -1.89 4.60
C ARG A 111 5.79 -1.71 3.25
N PHE A 112 6.57 -1.59 2.17
CA PHE A 112 6.03 -1.55 0.81
C PHE A 112 5.41 -2.90 0.44
N LEU A 113 6.11 -4.00 0.72
CA LEU A 113 5.64 -5.36 0.40
C LEU A 113 4.35 -5.73 1.13
N GLU A 114 4.06 -5.11 2.27
CA GLU A 114 2.78 -5.24 2.95
C GLU A 114 1.73 -4.23 2.44
N SER A 115 2.06 -2.95 2.43
CA SER A 115 1.08 -1.88 2.22
C SER A 115 0.62 -1.73 0.77
N PHE A 116 1.52 -1.94 -0.20
CA PHE A 116 1.22 -1.82 -1.61
C PHE A 116 0.18 -2.85 -2.08
N PRO A 117 0.36 -4.18 -1.91
CA PRO A 117 -0.63 -5.15 -2.34
C PRO A 117 -1.96 -5.01 -1.59
N ARG A 118 -1.95 -4.61 -0.30
CA ARG A 118 -3.19 -4.33 0.44
C ARG A 118 -4.04 -3.22 -0.20
N GLN A 119 -3.39 -2.16 -0.68
CA GLN A 119 -4.07 -1.06 -1.36
C GLN A 119 -4.45 -1.42 -2.79
N TRP A 120 -3.49 -1.93 -3.57
CA TRP A 120 -3.66 -2.30 -4.97
C TRP A 120 -4.79 -3.33 -5.14
N LEU A 121 -4.78 -4.41 -4.37
CA LEU A 121 -5.77 -5.49 -4.46
C LEU A 121 -7.01 -5.23 -3.59
N GLN A 122 -7.08 -4.05 -2.95
CA GLN A 122 -8.21 -3.64 -2.11
C GLN A 122 -8.50 -4.61 -0.94
N LEU A 123 -7.46 -5.18 -0.34
CA LEU A 123 -7.58 -6.21 0.71
C LEU A 123 -8.25 -5.71 1.98
N HIS A 124 -8.35 -4.39 2.19
CA HIS A 124 -9.16 -3.79 3.26
C HIS A 124 -10.66 -4.11 3.14
N ARG A 125 -11.12 -4.62 1.99
CA ARG A 125 -12.51 -5.06 1.77
C ARG A 125 -12.77 -6.50 2.21
N VAL A 126 -11.71 -7.28 2.46
CA VAL A 126 -11.85 -8.63 3.03
C VAL A 126 -12.52 -8.49 4.40
N GLY A 127 -13.55 -9.28 4.68
CA GLY A 127 -14.31 -9.19 5.94
C GLY A 127 -15.38 -8.10 6.01
N MET A 128 -15.47 -7.17 5.05
CA MET A 128 -16.55 -6.16 5.03
C MET A 128 -17.94 -6.78 4.84
N PHE A 129 -18.01 -7.89 4.10
CA PHE A 129 -19.21 -8.72 3.95
C PHE A 129 -18.93 -10.08 4.59
N GLN A 130 -19.14 -10.17 5.90
CA GLN A 130 -18.91 -11.39 6.67
C GLN A 130 -19.75 -12.56 6.13
N PRO A 131 -19.15 -13.73 5.89
CA PRO A 131 -19.87 -14.94 5.55
C PRO A 131 -20.92 -15.33 6.60
N ASP A 132 -22.08 -15.82 6.14
CA ASP A 132 -23.12 -16.30 7.06
C ASP A 132 -22.57 -17.50 7.88
N PRO A 133 -22.48 -17.40 9.22
CA PRO A 133 -21.90 -18.46 10.06
C PRO A 133 -22.68 -19.78 10.00
N LYS A 134 -23.96 -19.76 9.59
CA LYS A 134 -24.75 -20.98 9.40
C LYS A 134 -24.40 -21.69 8.10
N LEU A 135 -23.99 -20.94 7.07
CA LEU A 135 -23.61 -21.49 5.77
C LEU A 135 -22.12 -21.86 5.73
N TYR A 136 -21.28 -21.07 6.42
CA TYR A 136 -19.82 -21.19 6.42
C TYR A 136 -19.28 -21.21 7.87
N PRO A 137 -19.58 -22.26 8.65
CA PRO A 137 -19.21 -22.33 10.07
C PRO A 137 -17.69 -22.37 10.31
N GLU A 138 -16.91 -22.74 9.28
CA GLU A 138 -15.46 -22.72 9.30
C GLU A 138 -14.85 -21.33 9.05
N TYR A 139 -15.64 -20.29 8.81
CA TYR A 139 -15.13 -18.93 8.69
C TYR A 139 -14.95 -18.30 10.06
N ASP A 140 -13.75 -17.79 10.34
CA ASP A 140 -13.42 -17.08 11.57
C ASP A 140 -12.42 -15.94 11.29
N PRO A 141 -12.23 -15.00 12.25
CA PRO A 141 -11.29 -13.89 12.07
C PRO A 141 -9.84 -14.33 11.81
N TRP A 142 -9.42 -15.49 12.31
CA TRP A 142 -8.06 -16.02 12.09
C TRP A 142 -7.88 -16.46 10.64
N LEU A 143 -8.91 -17.04 10.04
CA LEU A 143 -8.92 -17.37 8.63
C LEU A 143 -8.86 -16.10 7.79
N GLU A 144 -9.67 -15.08 8.14
CA GLU A 144 -9.68 -13.79 7.44
C GLU A 144 -8.29 -13.15 7.41
N GLU A 145 -7.63 -13.07 8.56
CA GLU A 145 -6.26 -12.57 8.68
C GLU A 145 -5.30 -13.41 7.83
N SER A 146 -5.39 -14.74 7.93
CA SER A 146 -4.53 -15.66 7.17
C SER A 146 -4.69 -15.48 5.66
N MET A 147 -5.91 -15.28 5.15
CA MET A 147 -6.17 -15.02 3.73
C MET A 147 -5.45 -13.76 3.23
N VAL A 148 -5.44 -12.70 4.05
CA VAL A 148 -4.76 -11.45 3.72
C VAL A 148 -3.24 -11.63 3.77
N GLU A 149 -2.73 -12.33 4.78
CA GLU A 149 -1.32 -12.69 4.90
C GLU A 149 -0.80 -13.53 3.74
N GLU A 150 -1.59 -14.49 3.23
CA GLU A 150 -1.23 -15.24 2.02
C GLU A 150 -0.97 -14.29 0.86
N THR A 151 -1.87 -13.34 0.63
CA THR A 151 -1.76 -12.44 -0.53
C THR A 151 -0.53 -11.54 -0.43
N THR A 152 -0.30 -10.93 0.74
CA THR A 152 0.83 -10.02 0.96
C THR A 152 2.16 -10.78 0.92
N ALA A 153 2.24 -11.96 1.54
CA ALA A 153 3.44 -12.78 1.52
C ALA A 153 3.72 -13.37 0.12
N TYR A 154 2.68 -13.73 -0.63
CA TYR A 154 2.80 -14.17 -2.01
C TYR A 154 3.39 -13.08 -2.90
N PHE A 155 2.88 -11.84 -2.77
CA PHE A 155 3.44 -10.68 -3.46
C PHE A 155 4.89 -10.42 -3.05
N ALA A 156 5.20 -10.49 -1.75
CA ALA A 156 6.56 -10.33 -1.24
C ALA A 156 7.53 -11.36 -1.83
N GLU A 157 7.11 -12.62 -1.93
CA GLU A 157 7.90 -13.70 -2.55
C GLU A 157 8.12 -13.48 -4.04
N LEU A 158 7.06 -13.08 -4.79
CA LEU A 158 7.18 -12.72 -6.20
C LEU A 158 8.19 -11.59 -6.41
N PHE A 159 8.08 -10.53 -5.61
CA PHE A 159 8.91 -9.33 -5.72
C PHE A 159 10.37 -9.63 -5.36
N ARG A 160 10.63 -10.19 -4.17
CA ARG A 160 12.00 -10.44 -3.69
C ARG A 160 12.77 -11.42 -4.54
N LYS A 161 12.09 -12.43 -5.10
CA LYS A 161 12.73 -13.42 -5.98
C LYS A 161 12.71 -13.01 -7.45
N ASN A 162 12.20 -11.82 -7.76
CA ASN A 162 12.06 -11.29 -9.12
C ASN A 162 11.43 -12.34 -10.07
N LEU A 163 10.32 -12.94 -9.62
CA LEU A 163 9.63 -13.97 -10.38
C LEU A 163 8.87 -13.34 -11.55
N LEU A 164 8.56 -14.16 -12.55
CA LEU A 164 7.86 -13.71 -13.73
C LEU A 164 6.44 -13.27 -13.37
N LEU A 165 5.98 -12.15 -13.94
CA LEU A 165 4.63 -11.63 -13.68
C LEU A 165 3.51 -12.62 -14.01
N ARG A 166 3.75 -13.56 -14.94
CA ARG A 166 2.80 -14.65 -15.23
C ARG A 166 2.45 -15.48 -14.00
N GLU A 167 3.39 -15.63 -13.06
CA GLU A 167 3.18 -16.35 -11.79
C GLU A 167 2.11 -15.65 -10.93
N ALA A 168 1.88 -14.35 -11.11
CA ALA A 168 0.78 -13.65 -10.42
C ALA A 168 -0.60 -14.12 -10.92
N VAL A 169 -0.69 -14.64 -12.15
CA VAL A 169 -1.93 -15.13 -12.76
C VAL A 169 -2.04 -16.64 -12.61
N ASP A 170 -0.98 -17.37 -12.91
CA ASP A 170 -0.92 -18.83 -12.90
C ASP A 170 0.41 -19.29 -12.32
N SER A 171 0.35 -20.01 -11.20
CA SER A 171 1.51 -20.54 -10.51
C SER A 171 1.20 -21.91 -9.90
N ASN A 172 2.23 -22.72 -9.71
CA ASN A 172 2.13 -24.03 -9.07
C ASN A 172 2.49 -24.00 -7.58
N TRP A 173 2.36 -22.84 -6.93
CA TRP A 173 2.72 -22.66 -5.53
C TRP A 173 1.90 -21.53 -4.91
N THR A 174 1.80 -21.54 -3.58
CA THR A 174 1.28 -20.38 -2.82
C THR A 174 2.02 -20.29 -1.47
N ILE A 175 1.68 -19.28 -0.67
CA ILE A 175 2.14 -19.14 0.71
C ILE A 175 1.01 -19.53 1.65
N LEU A 176 1.29 -20.42 2.61
CA LEU A 176 0.29 -20.91 3.56
C LEU A 176 0.82 -20.90 4.99
N ASN A 177 -0.08 -20.61 5.93
CA ASN A 177 0.06 -21.00 7.32
C ASN A 177 -0.85 -22.21 7.61
N SER A 178 -0.84 -22.73 8.85
CA SER A 178 -1.69 -23.86 9.21
C SER A 178 -3.19 -23.63 9.00
N ARG A 179 -3.68 -22.42 9.28
CA ARG A 179 -5.10 -22.10 9.19
C ARG A 179 -5.61 -22.16 7.75
N LEU A 180 -4.81 -21.65 6.80
CA LEU A 180 -5.10 -21.73 5.37
C LEU A 180 -4.94 -23.14 4.82
N ALA A 181 -3.93 -23.90 5.27
CA ALA A 181 -3.76 -25.28 4.83
C ALA A 181 -5.00 -26.13 5.16
N ILE A 182 -5.57 -25.95 6.35
CA ILE A 182 -6.85 -26.57 6.76
C ILE A 182 -8.00 -26.09 5.86
N HIS A 183 -8.11 -24.77 5.63
CA HIS A 183 -9.18 -24.21 4.79
C HIS A 183 -9.10 -24.67 3.34
N TYR A 184 -7.90 -24.87 2.80
CA TYR A 184 -7.68 -25.36 1.44
C TYR A 184 -7.71 -26.88 1.32
N GLY A 185 -7.82 -27.60 2.43
CA GLY A 185 -7.81 -29.07 2.44
C GLY A 185 -6.48 -29.67 2.02
N ILE A 186 -5.36 -28.96 2.24
CA ILE A 186 -4.02 -29.42 1.84
C ILE A 186 -3.50 -30.40 2.90
N PRO A 187 -3.26 -31.68 2.56
CA PRO A 187 -2.85 -32.70 3.51
C PRO A 187 -1.38 -32.54 3.93
N GLY A 188 -1.04 -33.06 5.11
CA GLY A 188 0.34 -33.13 5.61
C GLY A 188 0.56 -32.25 6.84
N PRO A 189 1.79 -32.22 7.38
CA PRO A 189 2.10 -31.38 8.53
C PRO A 189 1.95 -29.91 8.13
N HIS A 190 1.08 -29.22 8.86
CA HIS A 190 0.81 -27.82 8.61
C HIS A 190 1.97 -26.93 9.07
N PRO A 191 2.36 -25.91 8.28
CA PRO A 191 3.50 -25.06 8.60
C PRO A 191 3.15 -24.13 9.78
N ARG A 192 4.08 -23.99 10.74
CA ARG A 192 3.90 -23.11 11.92
C ARG A 192 3.82 -21.61 11.59
N GLY A 193 4.17 -21.21 10.38
CA GLY A 193 4.06 -19.84 9.88
C GLY A 193 3.91 -19.84 8.37
N LEU A 194 3.89 -18.65 7.78
CA LEU A 194 3.77 -18.47 6.33
C LEU A 194 4.94 -19.12 5.61
N THR A 195 4.64 -20.17 4.84
CA THR A 195 5.63 -20.95 4.12
C THR A 195 5.20 -21.16 2.68
N ARG A 196 6.16 -21.12 1.76
CA ARG A 196 5.92 -21.47 0.37
C ARG A 196 5.67 -22.97 0.22
N VAL A 197 4.53 -23.31 -0.36
CA VAL A 197 4.10 -24.69 -0.59
C VAL A 197 3.84 -24.87 -2.08
N LYS A 198 4.34 -25.99 -2.62
CA LYS A 198 4.04 -26.41 -3.99
C LYS A 198 2.61 -26.98 -4.03
N LEU A 199 1.82 -26.51 -4.97
CA LEU A 199 0.46 -26.96 -5.22
C LEU A 199 0.48 -28.06 -6.28
N GLY A 200 -0.28 -29.13 -6.05
CA GLY A 200 -0.54 -30.13 -7.08
C GLY A 200 -1.65 -29.69 -8.03
N ALA A 201 -1.68 -30.29 -9.21
CA ALA A 201 -2.63 -29.94 -10.28
C ALA A 201 -4.10 -30.15 -9.87
N GLU A 202 -4.34 -31.08 -8.94
CA GLU A 202 -5.64 -31.40 -8.37
C GLU A 202 -6.25 -30.26 -7.54
N THR A 203 -5.43 -29.32 -7.07
CA THR A 203 -5.91 -28.23 -6.22
C THR A 203 -6.67 -27.15 -7.00
N ASN A 204 -6.44 -27.03 -8.32
CA ASN A 204 -6.91 -25.91 -9.14
C ASN A 204 -6.61 -24.53 -8.52
N ARG A 205 -5.50 -24.43 -7.78
CA ARG A 205 -5.02 -23.22 -7.12
C ARG A 205 -3.70 -22.78 -7.73
N GLY A 206 -3.46 -21.48 -7.69
CA GLY A 206 -2.34 -20.84 -8.36
C GLY A 206 -2.65 -19.38 -8.68
N GLY A 207 -1.66 -18.52 -8.55
CA GLY A 207 -1.80 -17.08 -8.75
C GLY A 207 -2.75 -16.39 -7.76
N ILE A 208 -2.80 -15.07 -7.86
CA ILE A 208 -3.54 -14.18 -6.94
C ILE A 208 -5.05 -14.37 -7.08
N LEU A 209 -5.54 -14.67 -8.30
CA LEU A 209 -6.98 -14.75 -8.59
C LEU A 209 -7.69 -15.93 -7.89
N THR A 210 -6.93 -16.94 -7.46
CA THR A 210 -7.47 -18.13 -6.79
C THR A 210 -7.33 -18.09 -5.27
N GLN A 211 -6.71 -17.04 -4.72
CA GLN A 211 -6.54 -16.85 -3.28
C GLN A 211 -7.85 -16.49 -2.60
N ALA A 212 -8.04 -16.99 -1.38
CA ALA A 212 -9.30 -16.86 -0.67
C ALA A 212 -9.65 -15.42 -0.30
N SER A 213 -8.68 -14.53 -0.09
CA SER A 213 -8.92 -13.09 0.10
C SER A 213 -9.67 -12.49 -1.10
N ILE A 214 -9.23 -12.80 -2.32
CA ILE A 214 -9.79 -12.28 -3.57
C ILE A 214 -11.15 -12.91 -3.85
N LEU A 215 -11.29 -14.20 -3.59
CA LEU A 215 -12.57 -14.90 -3.74
C LEU A 215 -13.61 -14.41 -2.72
N SER A 216 -13.18 -14.09 -1.49
CA SER A 216 -14.01 -13.56 -0.42
C SER A 216 -14.43 -12.12 -0.67
N LEU A 217 -13.48 -11.21 -0.99
CA LEU A 217 -13.77 -9.79 -1.21
C LEU A 217 -14.70 -9.53 -2.41
N THR A 218 -14.75 -10.48 -3.35
CA THR A 218 -15.64 -10.42 -4.53
C THR A 218 -16.98 -11.15 -4.33
N SER A 219 -17.33 -11.49 -3.08
CA SER A 219 -18.56 -12.19 -2.69
C SER A 219 -19.42 -11.33 -1.74
N ASP A 220 -20.65 -11.76 -1.44
CA ASP A 220 -21.57 -11.05 -0.53
C ASP A 220 -21.85 -11.77 0.79
N GLY A 221 -20.99 -12.71 1.16
CA GLY A 221 -21.10 -13.51 2.39
C GLY A 221 -22.12 -14.65 2.33
N THR A 222 -23.00 -14.68 1.33
CA THR A 222 -23.95 -15.81 1.12
C THR A 222 -23.74 -16.50 -0.22
N ARG A 223 -23.35 -15.76 -1.26
CA ARG A 223 -23.19 -16.25 -2.63
C ARG A 223 -21.98 -15.60 -3.30
N HIS A 224 -21.45 -16.30 -4.30
CA HIS A 224 -20.46 -15.72 -5.22
C HIS A 224 -21.13 -14.69 -6.14
N ARG A 225 -20.42 -13.61 -6.48
CA ARG A 225 -20.91 -12.57 -7.40
C ARG A 225 -20.02 -12.43 -8.63
N PRO A 226 -20.26 -13.20 -9.71
CA PRO A 226 -19.41 -13.19 -10.90
C PRO A 226 -19.22 -11.81 -11.53
N VAL A 227 -20.29 -10.98 -11.55
CA VAL A 227 -20.24 -9.62 -12.10
C VAL A 227 -19.30 -8.72 -11.29
N HIS A 228 -19.37 -8.78 -9.95
CA HIS A 228 -18.49 -8.00 -9.09
C HIS A 228 -17.04 -8.47 -9.19
N ARG A 229 -16.82 -9.79 -9.31
CA ARG A 229 -15.49 -10.34 -9.56
C ARG A 229 -14.91 -9.85 -10.89
N GLY A 230 -15.71 -9.87 -11.96
CA GLY A 230 -15.30 -9.35 -13.26
C GLY A 230 -14.96 -7.86 -13.22
N ALA A 231 -15.77 -7.06 -12.51
CA ALA A 231 -15.50 -5.64 -12.30
C ALA A 231 -14.20 -5.41 -11.52
N TRP A 232 -13.95 -6.17 -10.45
CA TRP A 232 -12.71 -6.10 -9.69
C TRP A 232 -11.49 -6.47 -10.54
N VAL A 233 -11.56 -7.53 -11.36
CA VAL A 233 -10.47 -7.90 -12.28
C VAL A 233 -10.20 -6.77 -13.28
N SER A 234 -11.25 -6.18 -13.87
CA SER A 234 -11.10 -5.06 -14.79
C SER A 234 -10.40 -3.87 -14.13
N GLU A 235 -10.81 -3.51 -12.91
CA GLU A 235 -10.28 -2.34 -12.21
C GLU A 235 -8.87 -2.60 -11.65
N ALA A 236 -8.68 -3.66 -10.86
CA ALA A 236 -7.45 -3.91 -10.13
C ALA A 236 -6.33 -4.52 -11.01
N ILE A 237 -6.68 -5.33 -12.01
CA ILE A 237 -5.70 -6.05 -12.83
C ILE A 237 -5.52 -5.40 -14.21
N LEU A 238 -6.60 -5.02 -14.88
CA LEU A 238 -6.54 -4.44 -16.23
C LEU A 238 -6.47 -2.91 -16.23
N ALA A 239 -6.48 -2.26 -15.07
CA ALA A 239 -6.49 -0.81 -14.91
C ALA A 239 -7.60 -0.11 -15.72
N HIS A 240 -8.76 -0.77 -15.83
CA HIS A 240 -9.92 -0.29 -16.58
C HIS A 240 -11.16 -0.27 -15.69
N THR A 241 -11.69 0.92 -15.41
CA THR A 241 -12.92 1.08 -14.63
C THR A 241 -14.14 0.79 -15.52
N PRO A 242 -14.96 -0.24 -15.21
CA PRO A 242 -16.18 -0.51 -15.97
C PRO A 242 -17.17 0.67 -15.85
N PRO A 243 -17.96 0.95 -16.89
CA PRO A 243 -19.01 1.96 -16.79
C PRO A 243 -20.04 1.56 -15.71
N PRO A 244 -20.66 2.53 -15.01
CA PRO A 244 -21.67 2.23 -14.03
C PRO A 244 -22.84 1.47 -14.69
N PRO A 245 -23.51 0.55 -13.96
CA PRO A 245 -24.66 -0.15 -14.50
C PRO A 245 -25.74 0.86 -14.92
N PRO A 246 -26.46 0.61 -16.03
CA PRO A 246 -27.54 1.48 -16.45
C PRO A 246 -28.57 1.61 -15.32
N PRO A 247 -29.18 2.79 -15.13
CA PRO A 247 -30.18 2.98 -14.08
C PRO A 247 -31.30 1.96 -14.25
N LYS A 248 -31.66 1.28 -13.16
CA LYS A 248 -32.82 0.39 -13.14
C LYS A 248 -34.02 1.18 -13.65
N ARG A 249 -34.59 0.77 -14.79
CA ARG A 249 -35.88 1.29 -15.25
C ARG A 249 -36.87 1.00 -14.13
N GLY A 250 -37.43 2.04 -13.52
CA GLY A 250 -38.36 1.93 -12.41
C GLY A 250 -39.45 0.92 -12.70
N SER A 251 -39.91 0.23 -11.68
CA SER A 251 -41.13 -0.58 -11.69
C SER A 251 -42.23 0.16 -12.44
N ALA A 252 -42.53 -0.29 -13.66
CA ALA A 252 -43.69 0.16 -14.41
C ALA A 252 -44.94 -0.17 -13.59
N GLY A 253 -45.82 0.82 -13.49
CA GLY A 253 -46.91 0.88 -12.53
C GLY A 253 -47.80 -0.38 -12.50
N ALA A 254 -48.13 -0.79 -11.29
CA ALA A 254 -49.41 -1.45 -11.03
C ALA A 254 -50.49 -0.37 -11.13
N ASP A 255 -50.96 -0.10 -12.35
CA ASP A 255 -52.24 0.56 -12.55
C ASP A 255 -53.32 -0.53 -12.53
N ARG A 256 -54.22 -0.41 -11.55
CA ARG A 256 -55.35 -1.32 -11.35
C ARG A 256 -56.43 -0.97 -12.38
N GLY A 257 -56.76 -1.93 -13.23
CA GLY A 257 -58.07 -2.02 -13.89
C GLY A 257 -59.05 -2.78 -13.01
#